data_AF-A0A7I8BY94-F1
#
_entry.id   AF-A0A7I8BY94-F1
#
_cell.length_a   1.000
_cell.length_b   1.000
_cell.length_c   1.000
_cell.angle_alpha   90.00
_cell.angle_beta   90.00
_cell.angle_gamma   90.00
#
_symmetry.space_group_name_H-M   'P 1'
#
loop_
_entity.id
_entity.type
_entity.pdbx_description
1 polymer ?
#
loop_
_entity_poly.entity_id
_entity_poly.type
_entity_poly.pdbx_seq_one_letter_code
_entity_poly.pdbx_strand_id
1 'polypeptide(L)'
;MQYECGLTTAVSRPTARAEQLSRSEIKAAAPDFERKITHYAPRYVAFLGKMAVSELIGKRDVDWGLQSVTFGGARVWVLPNPSGLNRAFSLDALVTAYRELRLAVDSVHCTL
;
A
#
# COMPACT_ATOMS: atom_id res chain seq x y z
N MET A 1 9.34 8.17 -17.78
CA MET A 1 8.04 7.84 -17.16
C MET A 1 7.43 9.14 -16.67
N GLN A 2 6.19 9.48 -17.05
CA GLN A 2 5.64 10.84 -16.86
C GLN A 2 5.13 11.14 -15.44
N TYR A 3 4.94 10.12 -14.59
CA TYR A 3 4.28 10.27 -13.28
C TYR A 3 5.09 9.75 -12.09
N GLU A 4 6.31 9.25 -12.30
CA GLU A 4 7.20 8.74 -11.24
C GLU A 4 6.55 7.73 -10.27
N CYS A 5 5.52 7.02 -10.73
CA CYS A 5 4.81 5.99 -9.97
C CYS A 5 5.19 4.58 -10.47
N GLY A 6 5.30 3.64 -9.54
CA GLY A 6 5.48 2.21 -9.82
C GLY A 6 4.31 1.38 -9.32
N LEU A 7 4.09 0.21 -9.93
CA LEU A 7 3.10 -0.78 -9.50
C LEU A 7 3.77 -2.12 -9.20
N THR A 8 3.30 -2.78 -8.15
CA THR A 8 3.80 -4.10 -7.74
C THR A 8 2.74 -4.84 -6.95
N THR A 9 2.84 -6.16 -6.92
CA THR A 9 2.02 -7.05 -6.09
C THR A 9 2.83 -7.48 -4.87
N ALA A 10 2.21 -7.47 -3.69
CA ALA A 10 2.87 -7.96 -2.47
C ALA A 10 2.94 -9.49 -2.41
N VAL A 11 1.95 -10.18 -2.98
CA VAL A 11 1.91 -11.64 -3.13
C VAL A 11 1.81 -11.97 -4.61
N SER A 12 2.72 -12.78 -5.13
CA SER A 12 2.82 -13.09 -6.57
C SER A 12 1.74 -14.05 -7.07
N ARG A 13 1.10 -14.82 -6.17
CA ARG A 13 0.05 -15.77 -6.56
C ARG A 13 -1.21 -15.00 -6.99
N PRO A 14 -1.71 -15.22 -8.22
CA PRO A 14 -2.97 -14.62 -8.65
C PRO A 14 -4.14 -15.23 -7.88
N THR A 15 -5.07 -14.38 -7.44
CA THR A 15 -6.35 -14.78 -6.84
C THR A 15 -7.49 -13.95 -7.42
N ALA A 16 -8.69 -14.52 -7.49
CA ALA A 16 -9.88 -13.80 -7.92
C ALA A 16 -10.33 -12.75 -6.88
N ARG A 17 -10.02 -12.98 -5.59
CA ARG A 17 -10.24 -12.04 -4.49
C ARG A 17 -9.01 -11.99 -3.57
N ALA A 18 -8.71 -10.81 -3.02
CA ALA A 18 -7.64 -10.65 -2.05
C ALA A 18 -7.84 -11.53 -0.80
N GLU A 19 -9.09 -11.80 -0.42
CA GLU A 19 -9.47 -12.67 0.70
C GLU A 19 -9.07 -14.16 0.51
N GLN A 20 -8.76 -14.57 -0.72
CA GLN A 20 -8.30 -15.94 -1.01
C GLN A 20 -6.82 -16.15 -0.69
N LEU A 21 -6.11 -15.10 -0.27
CA LEU A 21 -4.76 -15.22 0.26
C LEU A 21 -4.85 -15.44 1.77
N SER A 22 -4.29 -16.55 2.23
CA SER A 22 -4.16 -16.80 3.67
C SER A 22 -3.17 -15.81 4.32
N ARG A 23 -3.36 -15.53 5.61
CA ARG A 23 -2.42 -14.72 6.40
C ARG A 23 -0.99 -15.28 6.33
N SER A 24 -0.85 -16.60 6.34
CA SER A 24 0.43 -17.30 6.20
C SER A 24 1.10 -17.05 4.86
N GLU A 25 0.35 -17.03 3.75
CA GLU A 25 0.91 -16.73 2.42
C GLU A 25 1.37 -15.28 2.34
N ILE A 26 0.60 -14.35 2.89
CA ILE A 26 0.96 -12.92 2.94
C ILE A 26 2.23 -12.73 3.76
N LYS A 27 2.30 -13.36 4.94
CA LYS A 27 3.50 -13.32 5.80
C LYS A 27 4.72 -13.94 5.13
N ALA A 28 4.55 -15.04 4.39
CA ALA A 28 5.65 -15.68 3.66
C ALA A 28 6.18 -14.82 2.51
N ALA A 29 5.33 -13.97 1.90
CA ALA A 29 5.74 -13.06 0.83
C ALA A 29 6.41 -11.77 1.34
N ALA A 30 6.27 -11.45 2.63
CA ALA A 30 6.78 -10.20 3.21
C ALA A 30 8.28 -9.96 2.98
N PRO A 31 9.19 -10.94 3.16
CA PRO A 31 10.62 -10.71 3.00
C PRO A 31 11.03 -10.36 1.56
N ASP A 32 10.45 -11.04 0.57
CA ASP A 32 10.71 -10.75 -0.84
C ASP A 32 10.16 -9.38 -1.24
N PHE A 33 8.99 -9.03 -0.72
CA PHE A 33 8.42 -7.72 -0.95
C PHE A 33 9.25 -6.61 -0.29
N GLU A 34 9.70 -6.80 0.95
CA GLU A 34 10.57 -5.86 1.66
C GLU A 34 11.91 -5.67 0.96
N ARG A 35 12.52 -6.75 0.45
CA ARG A 35 13.73 -6.68 -0.37
C ARG A 35 13.50 -5.85 -1.64
N LYS A 36 12.34 -5.99 -2.29
CA LYS A 36 11.98 -5.18 -3.46
C LYS A 36 11.87 -3.70 -3.10
N ILE A 37 11.14 -3.37 -2.05
CA ILE A 37 10.98 -1.97 -1.61
C ILE A 37 12.32 -1.37 -1.20
N THR A 38 13.15 -2.12 -0.48
CA THR A 38 14.51 -1.68 -0.11
C THR A 38 15.38 -1.41 -1.34
N HIS A 39 15.33 -2.28 -2.35
CA HIS A 39 16.13 -2.15 -3.57
C HIS A 39 15.74 -0.93 -4.41
N TYR A 40 14.44 -0.70 -4.61
CA TYR A 40 13.94 0.43 -5.41
C TYR A 40 13.86 1.74 -4.61
N ALA A 41 13.99 1.66 -3.28
CA ALA A 41 13.99 2.78 -2.33
C ALA A 41 12.93 3.87 -2.62
N PRO A 42 11.63 3.52 -2.80
CA PRO A 42 10.62 4.52 -3.04
C PRO A 42 10.40 5.35 -1.78
N ARG A 43 10.06 6.62 -1.94
CA ARG A 43 9.75 7.51 -0.81
C ARG A 43 8.50 7.07 -0.04
N TYR A 44 7.53 6.51 -0.75
CA TYR A 44 6.29 6.01 -0.22
C TYR A 44 5.93 4.66 -0.84
N VAL A 45 5.33 3.78 -0.04
CA VAL A 45 4.64 2.58 -0.52
C VAL A 45 3.17 2.68 -0.12
N ALA A 46 2.26 2.58 -1.09
CA ALA A 46 0.83 2.62 -0.86
C ALA A 46 0.25 1.22 -1.03
N PHE A 47 -0.27 0.66 0.05
CA PHE A 47 -0.97 -0.61 0.02
C PHE A 47 -2.47 -0.40 -0.15
N LEU A 48 -3.10 -1.23 -0.98
CA LEU A 48 -4.50 -1.08 -1.38
C LEU A 48 -5.40 -2.08 -0.64
N GLY A 49 -5.77 -1.73 0.59
CA GLY A 49 -6.63 -2.52 1.49
C GLY A 49 -5.92 -2.94 2.78
N LYS A 50 -6.67 -3.07 3.89
CA LYS A 50 -6.10 -3.33 5.22
C LYS A 50 -5.63 -4.77 5.46
N MET A 51 -6.35 -5.75 4.91
CA MET A 51 -6.21 -7.17 5.27
C MET A 51 -4.80 -7.73 5.07
N ALA A 52 -4.17 -7.44 3.93
CA ALA A 52 -2.81 -7.91 3.67
C ALA A 52 -1.76 -7.07 4.40
N VAL A 53 -2.07 -5.80 4.66
CA VAL A 53 -1.11 -4.86 5.23
C VAL A 53 -0.81 -5.19 6.68
N SER A 54 -1.81 -5.54 7.48
CA SER A 54 -1.62 -5.88 8.89
C SER A 54 -0.55 -6.96 9.08
N GLU A 55 -0.54 -7.96 8.21
CA GLU A 55 0.45 -9.05 8.22
C GLU A 55 1.83 -8.58 7.73
N LEU A 56 1.87 -7.74 6.68
CA LEU A 56 3.12 -7.23 6.10
C LEU A 56 3.85 -6.23 7.01
N ILE A 57 3.11 -5.36 7.72
CA ILE A 57 3.68 -4.32 8.60
C ILE A 57 3.71 -4.74 10.08
N GLY A 58 3.22 -5.94 10.40
CA GLY A 58 3.22 -6.48 11.76
C GLY A 58 2.30 -5.76 12.76
N LYS A 59 1.24 -5.09 12.29
CA LYS A 59 0.28 -4.37 13.14
C LYS A 59 -1.10 -4.99 13.04
N ARG A 60 -1.76 -5.22 14.19
CA ARG A 60 -3.12 -5.78 14.23
C ARG A 60 -4.17 -4.77 13.77
N ASP A 61 -4.11 -3.55 14.30
CA ASP A 61 -4.99 -2.47 13.91
C ASP A 61 -4.24 -1.51 12.98
N VAL A 62 -4.76 -1.41 11.76
CA VAL A 62 -4.22 -0.57 10.69
C VAL A 62 -5.29 0.41 10.29
N ASP A 63 -5.01 1.71 10.43
CA ASP A 63 -5.90 2.77 9.97
C ASP A 63 -5.68 3.10 8.50
N TRP A 64 -6.62 3.83 7.90
CA TRP A 64 -6.42 4.39 6.56
C TRP A 64 -5.44 5.56 6.63
N GLY A 65 -4.72 5.81 5.53
CA GLY A 65 -3.77 6.93 5.42
C GLY A 65 -2.33 6.56 5.81
N LEU A 66 -1.56 7.59 6.17
CA LEU A 66 -0.14 7.47 6.54
C LEU A 66 0.03 6.71 7.86
N GLN A 67 0.95 5.75 7.87
CA GLN A 67 1.27 4.95 9.04
C GLN A 67 2.53 5.47 9.74
N SER A 68 2.61 5.23 11.06
CA SER A 68 3.81 5.54 11.86
C SER A 68 4.99 4.60 11.64
N VAL A 69 4.82 3.54 10.84
CA VAL A 69 5.87 2.57 10.51
C VAL A 69 6.36 2.74 9.09
N THR A 70 7.59 2.31 8.87
CA THR A 70 8.19 2.17 7.53
C THR A 70 8.21 0.72 7.09
N PHE A 71 8.34 0.49 5.79
CA PHE A 71 8.50 -0.84 5.21
C PHE A 71 9.62 -0.79 4.17
N GLY A 72 10.71 -1.54 4.35
CA GLY A 72 11.89 -1.44 3.48
C GLY A 72 12.45 -0.01 3.34
N GLY A 73 12.36 0.80 4.40
CA GLY A 73 12.76 2.22 4.41
C GLY A 73 11.74 3.21 3.85
N ALA A 74 10.68 2.74 3.19
CA ALA A 74 9.64 3.61 2.62
C ALA A 74 8.57 3.97 3.68
N ARG A 75 8.00 5.19 3.58
CA ARG A 75 6.83 5.57 4.38
C ARG A 75 5.59 4.83 3.89
N VAL A 76 4.83 4.25 4.82
CA VAL A 76 3.69 3.39 4.49
C VAL A 76 2.39 4.18 4.44
N TRP A 77 1.63 4.01 3.35
CA TRP A 77 0.25 4.45 3.22
C TRP A 77 -0.68 3.26 3.05
N VAL A 78 -1.88 3.36 3.62
CA VAL A 78 -2.94 2.36 3.45
C VAL A 78 -4.14 3.04 2.84
N LEU A 79 -4.48 2.63 1.62
CA LEU A 79 -5.54 3.22 0.82
C LEU A 79 -6.64 2.19 0.56
N PRO A 80 -7.89 2.63 0.39
CA PRO A 80 -8.96 1.74 -0.04
C PRO A 80 -8.66 1.12 -1.42
N ASN A 81 -9.04 -0.14 -1.59
CA ASN A 81 -8.81 -0.90 -2.83
C ASN A 81 -9.76 -0.39 -3.93
N PRO A 82 -9.26 -0.02 -5.13
CA PRO A 82 -10.08 0.55 -6.20
C PRO A 82 -10.84 -0.51 -7.01
N SER A 83 -10.72 -1.79 -6.69
CA SER A 83 -11.50 -2.87 -7.32
C SER A 83 -13.01 -2.59 -7.25
N GLY A 84 -13.73 -2.81 -8.35
CA GLY A 84 -15.19 -2.70 -8.38
C GLY A 84 -15.93 -3.69 -7.48
N LEU A 85 -15.23 -4.69 -6.92
CA LEU A 85 -15.76 -5.57 -5.88
C LEU A 85 -15.80 -4.90 -4.49
N ASN A 86 -15.05 -3.82 -4.29
CA ASN A 86 -15.08 -3.05 -3.06
C ASN A 86 -16.39 -2.25 -2.98
N ARG A 87 -17.33 -2.72 -2.16
CA ARG A 87 -18.60 -2.03 -1.88
C ARG A 87 -18.56 -1.13 -0.66
N ALA A 88 -17.45 -1.09 0.07
CA ALA A 88 -17.31 -0.33 1.30
C ALA A 88 -16.91 1.14 1.05
N PHE A 89 -16.50 1.50 -0.17
CA PHE A 89 -16.06 2.84 -0.54
C PHE A 89 -16.78 3.33 -1.79
N SER A 90 -17.27 4.58 -1.75
CA SER A 90 -17.71 5.30 -2.95
C SER A 90 -16.49 5.76 -3.76
N LEU A 91 -16.73 6.13 -5.03
CA LEU A 91 -15.69 6.72 -5.87
C LEU A 91 -15.11 7.99 -5.24
N ASP A 92 -15.96 8.86 -4.67
CA ASP A 92 -15.51 10.10 -4.02
C ASP A 92 -14.62 9.81 -2.80
N ALA A 93 -14.93 8.76 -2.04
CA ALA A 93 -14.10 8.34 -0.92
C ALA A 93 -12.74 7.78 -1.39
N LEU A 94 -12.70 7.04 -2.50
CA LEU A 94 -11.44 6.62 -3.14
C LEU A 94 -10.63 7.85 -3.56
N VAL A 95 -11.23 8.78 -4.31
CA VAL A 95 -10.55 9.99 -4.80
C VAL A 95 -9.99 10.81 -3.63
N THR A 96 -10.77 10.97 -2.56
CA THR A 96 -10.34 11.70 -1.35
C THR A 96 -9.09 11.06 -0.73
N ALA A 97 -9.11 9.74 -0.49
CA ALA A 97 -7.98 9.04 0.12
C ALA A 97 -6.71 9.09 -0.74
N TYR A 98 -6.84 8.98 -2.07
CA TYR A 98 -5.70 9.03 -2.98
C TYR A 98 -5.14 10.46 -3.11
N ARG A 99 -6.01 11.47 -3.01
CA ARG A 99 -5.60 12.89 -3.01
C ARG A 99 -4.75 13.22 -1.79
N GLU A 100 -5.04 12.66 -0.61
CA GLU A 100 -4.21 12.86 0.58
C GLU A 100 -2.77 12.38 0.37
N LEU A 101 -2.59 11.18 -0.21
CA LEU A 101 -1.27 10.69 -0.59
C LEU A 101 -0.61 11.61 -1.61
N ARG A 102 -1.34 12.05 -2.66
CA ARG A 102 -0.79 12.95 -3.67
C ARG A 102 -0.25 14.24 -3.06
N LEU A 103 -1.02 14.88 -2.18
CA LEU A 103 -0.60 16.09 -1.49
C LEU A 103 0.62 15.87 -0.59
N ALA A 104 0.74 14.71 0.05
CA ALA A 104 1.92 14.35 0.84
C ALA A 104 3.17 14.08 0.00
N VAL A 105 3.01 13.67 -1.26
CA VAL A 105 4.12 13.56 -2.22
C VAL A 105 4.59 14.95 -2.64
N ASP A 106 3.65 15.83 -2.97
CA ASP A 106 3.92 17.19 -3.47
C ASP A 106 4.50 18.11 -2.36
N SER A 107 4.02 18.00 -1.12
CA SER A 107 4.51 18.83 0.01
C SER A 107 5.99 18.66 0.32
N VAL A 108 6.55 17.50 -0.02
CA VAL A 108 7.98 17.19 0.18
C VAL A 108 8.84 17.63 -1.01
N HIS A 109 8.23 17.89 -2.18
CA HIS A 109 8.95 18.50 -3.32
C HIS A 109 9.14 20.01 -3.14
N CYS A 110 8.34 20.64 -2.27
CA CYS A 110 8.40 22.08 -2.02
C CYS A 110 9.38 22.48 -0.90
N THR A 111 10.06 21.52 -0.26
CA THR A 111 11.08 21.76 0.78
C THR A 111 12.52 21.70 0.22
N LEU A 112 12.69 21.87 -1.08
CA LEU A 112 14.01 21.99 -1.75
C LEU A 112 14.24 23.42 -2.22
#